data_AF-A0A0D3IRX6-F1
#
_entry.id   AF-A0A0D3IRX6-F1
#
_cell.length_a   1.000
_cell.length_b   1.000
_cell.length_c   1.000
_cell.angle_alpha   90.00
_cell.angle_beta   90.00
_cell.angle_gamma   90.00
#
_symmetry.space_group_name_H-M   'P 1'
#
loop_
_entity.id
_entity.type
_entity.pdbx_description
1 polymer ?
#
loop_
_entity_poly.entity_id
_entity_poly.type
_entity_poly.pdbx_seq_one_letter_code
_entity_poly.pdbx_strand_id
1 'polypeptide(L)'
;MTSCKDAIKAWETAQSVVAAEAEDVRLCPIALQLPLITKMDGALGTLKSCKHLRLSTNAIDKIANLNGLDNLEILSLGRNSLKSINGLDPVADTLKQA
;
A
#
# COMPACT_ATOMS: atom_id res chain seq x y z
N MET A 1 -13.65 -9.41 2.26
CA MET A 1 -13.02 -8.09 2.41
C MET A 1 -11.54 -8.33 2.60
N THR A 2 -10.70 -7.96 1.64
CA THR A 2 -9.25 -8.09 1.78
C THR A 2 -8.70 -6.82 2.39
N SER A 3 -8.02 -6.94 3.52
CA SER A 3 -7.34 -5.82 4.16
C SER A 3 -5.91 -5.67 3.60
N CYS A 4 -5.29 -4.50 3.79
CA CYS A 4 -3.88 -4.33 3.46
C CYS A 4 -2.99 -5.36 4.17
N LYS A 5 -3.36 -5.80 5.38
CA LYS A 5 -2.62 -6.82 6.13
C LYS A 5 -2.57 -8.16 5.40
N ASP A 6 -3.70 -8.59 4.82
CA ASP A 6 -3.78 -9.85 4.08
C ASP A 6 -2.99 -9.76 2.78
N ALA A 7 -3.08 -8.62 2.08
CA ALA A 7 -2.32 -8.37 0.87
C ALA A 7 -0.81 -8.33 1.13
N ILE A 8 -0.38 -7.69 2.24
CA ILE A 8 1.02 -7.65 2.66
C ILE A 8 1.50 -9.07 2.96
N LYS A 9 0.78 -9.86 3.75
CA LYS A 9 1.18 -11.27 4.04
C LYS A 9 1.31 -12.11 2.78
N ALA A 10 0.37 -11.97 1.84
CA ALA A 10 0.42 -12.70 0.59
C ALA A 10 1.59 -12.24 -0.29
N TRP A 11 1.89 -10.94 -0.28
CA TRP A 11 3.06 -10.39 -0.95
C TRP A 11 4.38 -10.86 -0.32
N GLU A 12 4.49 -10.86 1.01
CA GLU A 12 5.63 -11.39 1.77
C GLU A 12 5.86 -12.87 1.44
N THR A 13 4.77 -13.65 1.34
CA THR A 13 4.84 -15.07 0.96
C THR A 13 5.29 -15.24 -0.49
N ALA A 14 4.81 -14.40 -1.40
CA ALA A 14 5.12 -14.49 -2.83
C ALA A 14 6.55 -14.03 -3.16
N GLN A 15 7.06 -13.02 -2.45
CA GLN A 15 8.42 -12.51 -2.63
C GLN A 15 9.43 -13.17 -1.68
N SER A 16 8.96 -13.92 -0.68
CA SER A 16 9.76 -14.50 0.39
C SER A 16 10.66 -13.46 1.10
N VAL A 17 10.17 -12.22 1.21
CA VAL A 17 10.85 -11.10 1.90
C VAL A 17 9.93 -10.47 2.94
N VAL A 18 10.53 -9.77 3.90
CA VAL A 18 9.81 -9.03 4.94
C VAL A 18 9.42 -7.66 4.38
N ALA A 19 8.14 -7.32 4.44
CA ALA A 19 7.66 -6.06 3.86
C ALA A 19 8.23 -4.81 4.56
N ALA A 20 8.64 -4.94 5.83
CA ALA A 20 9.30 -3.88 6.58
C ALA A 20 10.67 -3.46 6.00
N GLU A 21 11.39 -4.39 5.36
CA GLU A 21 12.72 -4.16 4.78
C GLU A 21 12.67 -3.91 3.27
N ALA A 22 11.52 -4.15 2.65
CA ALA A 22 11.35 -3.99 1.22
C ALA A 22 11.27 -2.52 0.82
N GLU A 23 12.11 -2.10 -0.14
CA GLU A 23 12.03 -0.77 -0.73
C GLU A 23 10.91 -0.63 -1.76
N ASP A 24 10.55 -1.71 -2.46
CA ASP A 24 9.49 -1.73 -3.48
C ASP A 24 8.43 -2.77 -3.11
N VAL A 25 7.24 -2.29 -2.72
CA VAL A 25 6.12 -3.12 -2.31
C VAL A 25 4.99 -2.97 -3.31
N ARG A 26 4.66 -4.07 -3.99
CA ARG A 26 3.61 -4.13 -5.00
C ARG A 26 2.43 -4.98 -4.54
N LEU A 27 1.42 -4.31 -4.01
CA LEU A 27 0.18 -4.92 -3.56
C LEU A 27 -0.82 -5.00 -4.71
N CYS A 28 -0.67 -6.05 -5.53
CA CYS A 28 -1.61 -6.41 -6.59
C CYS A 28 -2.34 -7.72 -6.22
N PRO A 29 -3.49 -7.66 -5.52
CA PRO A 29 -4.22 -8.86 -5.07
C PRO A 29 -4.72 -9.73 -6.24
N ILE A 30 -4.93 -9.16 -7.44
CA ILE A 30 -5.23 -9.93 -8.66
C ILE A 30 -4.13 -10.95 -8.97
N ALA A 31 -2.86 -10.58 -8.78
CA ALA A 31 -1.73 -11.50 -9.01
C ALA A 31 -1.66 -12.60 -7.95
N LEU A 32 -2.28 -12.39 -6.80
CA LEU A 32 -2.26 -13.27 -5.63
C LEU A 32 -3.57 -14.07 -5.47
N GLN A 33 -4.45 -14.07 -6.49
CA GLN A 33 -5.80 -14.66 -6.45
C GLN A 33 -6.65 -14.18 -5.25
N LEU A 34 -6.41 -12.95 -4.80
CA LEU A 34 -7.12 -12.35 -3.67
C LEU A 34 -8.18 -11.34 -4.15
N PRO A 35 -9.26 -11.15 -3.38
CA PRO A 35 -10.22 -10.07 -3.64
C PRO A 35 -9.53 -8.71 -3.54
N LEU A 36 -10.04 -7.72 -4.29
CA LEU A 36 -9.50 -6.36 -4.32
C LEU A 36 -9.48 -5.71 -2.93
N ILE A 37 -8.41 -4.97 -2.64
CA ILE A 37 -8.30 -4.21 -1.38
C ILE A 37 -9.34 -3.09 -1.43
N THR A 38 -10.23 -3.09 -0.44
CA THR A 38 -11.31 -2.10 -0.32
C THR A 38 -11.05 -1.08 0.77
N LYS A 39 -10.25 -1.44 1.78
CA LYS A 39 -9.95 -0.59 2.94
C LYS A 39 -8.48 -0.68 3.32
N MET A 40 -7.87 0.47 3.56
CA MET A 40 -6.52 0.57 4.13
C MET A 40 -6.55 0.42 5.65
N ASP A 41 -5.52 -0.21 6.20
CA ASP A 41 -5.32 -0.48 7.62
C ASP A 41 -3.90 -0.08 8.03
N GLY A 42 -3.66 0.18 9.32
CA GLY A 42 -2.37 0.54 9.90
C GLY A 42 -1.28 -0.53 9.77
N ALA A 43 -1.58 -1.67 9.15
CA ALA A 43 -0.57 -2.61 8.69
C ALA A 43 0.45 -2.00 7.71
N LEU A 44 0.12 -0.89 7.05
CA LEU A 44 1.07 -0.14 6.22
C LEU A 44 2.18 0.54 7.04
N GLY A 45 1.95 0.81 8.32
CA GLY A 45 2.94 1.42 9.21
C GLY A 45 4.10 0.50 9.59
N THR A 46 4.06 -0.78 9.21
CA THR A 46 5.21 -1.68 9.37
C THR A 46 6.27 -1.48 8.29
N LEU A 47 5.93 -0.78 7.19
CA LEU A 47 6.74 -0.61 5.99
C LEU A 47 7.75 0.55 6.10
N LYS A 48 8.62 0.53 7.12
CA LYS A 48 9.53 1.65 7.42
C LYS A 48 10.54 1.98 6.30
N SER A 49 10.97 0.96 5.55
CA SER A 49 11.93 1.12 4.45
C SER A 49 11.28 1.23 3.07
N CYS A 50 9.95 1.24 2.97
CA CYS A 50 9.25 1.19 1.70
C CYS A 50 9.28 2.56 1.01
N LYS A 51 9.97 2.62 -0.15
CA LYS A 51 10.09 3.80 -1.00
C LYS A 51 9.05 3.82 -2.13
N HIS A 52 8.72 2.65 -2.68
CA HIS A 52 7.78 2.52 -3.78
C HIS A 52 6.60 1.64 -3.37
N LEU A 53 5.44 2.24 -3.13
CA LEU A 53 4.21 1.51 -2.84
C LEU A 53 3.28 1.51 -4.05
N ARG A 54 3.11 0.34 -4.66
CA ARG A 54 2.19 0.16 -5.79
C ARG A 54 0.92 -0.53 -5.32
N LEU A 55 -0.18 0.21 -5.34
CA LEU A 55 -1.53 -0.21 -5.01
C LEU A 55 -2.46 -0.10 -6.24
N SER A 56 -1.90 -0.26 -7.44
CA SER A 56 -2.63 -0.12 -8.70
C SER A 56 -3.60 -1.29 -8.90
N THR A 57 -4.79 -1.01 -9.46
CA THR A 57 -5.86 -2.00 -9.72
C THR A 57 -6.45 -2.59 -8.43
N ASN A 58 -6.80 -1.71 -7.49
CA ASN A 58 -7.47 -2.07 -6.25
C ASN A 58 -8.87 -1.40 -6.21
N ALA A 59 -9.65 -1.67 -5.17
CA ALA A 59 -10.98 -1.10 -4.98
C ALA A 59 -11.01 -0.19 -3.75
N ILE A 60 -9.92 0.52 -3.48
CA ILE A 60 -9.76 1.32 -2.27
C ILE A 60 -10.74 2.50 -2.35
N ASP A 61 -11.72 2.54 -1.45
CA ASP A 61 -12.69 3.64 -1.37
C ASP A 61 -12.11 4.86 -0.63
N LYS A 62 -11.26 4.61 0.37
CA LYS A 62 -10.61 5.62 1.20
C LYS A 62 -9.17 5.24 1.51
N ILE A 63 -8.25 6.17 1.27
CA ILE A 63 -6.88 6.10 1.79
C ILE A 63 -6.92 6.53 3.24
N ALA A 64 -6.26 5.79 4.13
CA ALA A 64 -6.10 6.10 5.55
C ALA A 64 -4.93 5.29 6.13
N ASN A 65 -4.41 5.73 7.29
CA ASN A 65 -3.39 5.00 8.05
C ASN A 65 -2.05 4.76 7.32
N LEU A 66 -1.56 5.76 6.58
CA LEU A 66 -0.20 5.80 6.03
C LEU A 66 0.87 6.18 7.08
N ASN A 67 0.53 6.11 8.37
CA ASN A 67 1.43 6.47 9.47
C ASN A 67 2.56 5.44 9.59
N GLY A 68 3.83 5.88 9.49
CA GLY A 68 5.02 5.02 9.57
C GLY A 68 5.72 4.73 8.23
N LEU A 69 5.25 5.34 7.13
CA LEU A 69 5.85 5.30 5.80
C LEU A 69 6.77 6.52 5.57
N ASP A 70 7.75 6.70 6.44
CA ASP A 70 8.58 7.92 6.49
C ASP A 70 9.50 8.08 5.26
N ASN A 71 9.75 6.99 4.51
CA ASN A 71 10.62 6.96 3.33
C ASN A 71 9.86 6.79 2.02
N LEU A 72 8.53 6.91 2.01
CA LEU A 72 7.72 6.68 0.82
C LEU A 72 7.92 7.80 -0.21
N GLU A 73 8.49 7.47 -1.37
CA GLU A 73 8.73 8.40 -2.47
C GLU A 73 7.69 8.26 -3.59
N ILE A 74 7.25 7.05 -3.92
CA ILE A 74 6.31 6.80 -5.02
C ILE A 74 5.11 6.02 -4.52
N LEU A 75 3.92 6.60 -4.72
CA LEU A 75 2.64 5.95 -4.44
C LEU A 75 1.82 5.81 -5.71
N SER A 76 1.60 4.56 -6.12
CA SER A 76 0.84 4.25 -7.33
C SER A 76 -0.57 3.79 -6.97
N LEU A 77 -1.57 4.64 -7.22
CA LEU A 77 -2.99 4.38 -6.91
C LEU A 77 -3.86 4.27 -8.17
N GLY A 78 -3.26 3.99 -9.32
CA GLY A 78 -4.00 3.88 -10.59
C GLY A 78 -5.09 2.79 -10.53
N ARG A 79 -6.24 3.02 -11.18
CA ARG A 79 -7.42 2.12 -11.16
C ARG A 79 -7.85 1.75 -9.73
N ASN A 80 -8.18 2.77 -8.93
CA ASN A 80 -8.87 2.63 -7.63
C ASN A 80 -10.23 3.34 -7.65
N SER A 81 -11.12 2.98 -6.71
CA SER A 81 -12.43 3.62 -6.51
C SER A 81 -12.40 4.69 -5.42
N LEU A 82 -11.36 5.54 -5.42
CA LEU A 82 -11.15 6.54 -4.36
C LEU A 82 -12.31 7.56 -4.36
N LYS A 83 -13.11 7.55 -3.30
CA LYS A 83 -14.17 8.55 -3.06
C LYS A 83 -13.71 9.69 -2.17
N SER A 84 -12.71 9.43 -1.31
CA SER A 84 -12.15 10.41 -0.40
C SER A 84 -10.71 10.05 -0.05
N ILE A 85 -9.85 11.05 -0.05
CA ILE A 85 -8.43 10.94 0.24
C ILE A 85 -8.20 11.66 1.57
N ASN A 86 -8.23 10.93 2.70
CA ASN A 86 -8.07 11.50 4.04
C ASN A 86 -6.99 10.73 4.81
N GLY A 87 -5.84 11.34 5.11
CA GLY A 87 -4.72 10.64 5.75
C GLY A 87 -3.55 10.33 4.82
N LEU A 88 -3.40 11.15 3.77
CA LEU A 88 -2.17 11.27 2.97
C LEU A 88 -1.19 12.27 3.59
N ASP A 89 -1.63 13.05 4.58
CA ASP A 89 -0.85 14.06 5.32
C ASP A 89 0.53 13.57 5.80
N PRO A 90 0.70 12.34 6.33
CA PRO A 90 2.00 11.90 6.85
C PRO A 90 3.05 11.62 5.77
N VAL A 91 2.61 11.37 4.54
CA VAL A 91 3.51 11.03 3.41
C VAL A 91 3.43 12.07 2.29
N ALA A 92 2.62 13.11 2.47
CA ALA A 92 2.46 14.17 1.47
C ALA A 92 3.78 14.90 1.20
N ASP A 93 4.62 15.07 2.22
CA ASP A 93 5.92 15.74 2.11
C ASP A 93 7.01 14.88 1.44
N THR A 94 6.88 13.54 1.48
CA THR A 94 7.90 12.62 0.96
C THR A 94 7.58 12.13 -0.46
N LEU A 95 6.31 12.24 -0.89
CA LEU A 95 5.86 11.84 -2.21
C LEU A 95 6.48 12.71 -3.30
N LYS A 96 7.23 12.08 -4.20
CA LYS A 96 7.74 12.68 -5.42
C LYS A 96 6.87 12.25 -6.61
N GLN A 97 6.60 13.20 -7.49
CA GLN A 97 5.91 12.93 -8.74
C GLN A 97 6.89 12.22 -9.69
N ALA A 98 6.51 11.02 -10.15
CA ALA A 98 7.20 10.28 -11.21
C ALA A 98 6.31 10.25 -12.46
#